data_AF-A0AAC8PXJ4-F1
#
_entry.id   AF-A0AAC8PXJ4-F1
#
_cell.length_a   1.000
_cell.length_b   1.000
_cell.length_c   1.000
_cell.angle_alpha   90.00
_cell.angle_beta   90.00
_cell.angle_gamma   90.00
#
_symmetry.space_group_name_H-M   'P 1'
#
loop_
_entity.id
_entity.type
_entity.pdbx_description
1 polymer ?
#
loop_
_entity_poly.entity_id
_entity_poly.type
_entity_poly.pdbx_seq_one_letter_code
_entity_poly.pdbx_strand_id
1 'polypeptide(L)'
;MLVYSENGALVDRVVGHYRNPIYFEKAENGVDTVLLVGDYPNIAAAYQAIGVEVERYEPIDEPAKPVVETTETTDKPATDEQPKAKPKAGRAKKEPV
;
A
#
# COMPACT_ATOMS: atom_id res chain seq x y z
N MET A 1 0.11 4.86 -14.40
CA MET A 1 0.25 5.87 -13.33
C MET A 1 -1.09 6.07 -12.63
N LEU A 2 -1.09 5.99 -11.31
CA LEU A 2 -2.24 6.23 -10.45
C LEU A 2 -2.12 7.62 -9.82
N VAL A 3 -3.21 8.35 -9.71
CA VAL A 3 -3.22 9.71 -9.16
C VAL A 3 -4.26 9.78 -8.05
N TYR A 4 -3.82 10.05 -6.82
CA TYR A 4 -4.72 10.36 -5.72
C TYR A 4 -4.88 11.86 -5.60
N SER A 5 -6.11 12.33 -5.75
CA SER A 5 -6.46 13.74 -5.67
C SER A 5 -7.70 13.90 -4.82
N GLU A 6 -7.79 15.00 -4.08
CA GLU A 6 -8.98 15.34 -3.33
C GLU A 6 -10.21 15.33 -4.25
N ASN A 7 -11.21 14.51 -3.91
CA ASN A 7 -12.43 14.29 -4.71
C ASN A 7 -12.23 13.76 -6.14
N GLY A 8 -11.05 13.21 -6.47
CA GLY A 8 -10.77 12.76 -7.85
C GLY A 8 -10.61 13.91 -8.84
N ALA A 9 -10.28 15.12 -8.36
CA ALA A 9 -10.04 16.28 -9.21
C ALA A 9 -8.92 16.03 -10.23
N LEU A 10 -9.17 16.41 -11.48
CA LEU A 10 -8.17 16.35 -12.53
C LEU A 10 -7.03 17.32 -12.24
N VAL A 11 -5.80 16.84 -12.32
CA VAL A 11 -4.59 17.68 -12.22
C VAL A 11 -4.15 18.04 -13.63
N ASP A 12 -3.90 19.33 -13.88
CA ASP A 12 -3.49 19.79 -15.20
C ASP A 12 -2.22 19.06 -15.65
N ARG A 13 -2.22 18.60 -16.91
CA ARG A 13 -1.10 17.87 -17.56
C ARG A 13 -0.73 16.50 -16.96
N VAL A 14 -1.50 15.98 -16.02
CA VAL A 14 -1.32 14.63 -15.48
C VAL A 14 -2.33 13.69 -16.12
N VAL A 15 -1.85 12.70 -16.87
CA VAL A 15 -2.69 11.65 -17.47
C VAL A 15 -2.52 10.38 -16.65
N GLY A 16 -3.57 9.96 -15.95
CA GLY A 16 -3.53 8.76 -15.12
C GLY A 16 -4.90 8.35 -14.61
N HIS A 17 -4.91 7.33 -13.75
CA HIS A 17 -6.13 6.86 -13.10
C HIS A 17 -6.38 7.66 -11.82
N TYR A 18 -7.39 8.52 -11.84
CA TYR A 18 -7.75 9.34 -10.69
C TYR A 18 -8.54 8.52 -9.65
N ARG A 19 -8.09 8.61 -8.41
CA ARG A 19 -8.70 7.95 -7.25
C ARG A 19 -8.84 8.94 -6.11
N ASN A 20 -9.91 8.75 -5.33
CA ASN A 20 -10.08 9.51 -4.10
C ASN A 20 -9.34 8.78 -2.97
N PRO A 21 -8.39 9.45 -2.28
CA PRO A 21 -7.63 8.87 -1.18
C PRO A 21 -8.49 8.40 0.00
N ILE A 22 -9.70 8.95 0.16
CA ILE A 22 -10.66 8.55 1.21
C ILE A 22 -11.13 7.11 1.04
N TYR A 23 -11.18 6.59 -0.20
CA TYR A 23 -11.56 5.21 -0.50
C TYR A 23 -10.36 4.28 -0.66
N PHE A 24 -9.18 4.70 -0.19
CA PHE A 24 -8.00 3.85 -0.22
C PHE A 24 -8.15 2.69 0.77
N GLU A 25 -8.25 1.46 0.25
CA GLU A 25 -8.27 0.25 1.08
C GLU A 25 -6.89 -0.43 1.12
N LYS A 26 -6.23 -0.54 -0.03
CA LYS A 26 -4.95 -1.24 -0.18
C LYS A 26 -4.17 -0.76 -1.39
N ALA A 27 -2.86 -0.98 -1.37
CA ALA A 27 -2.00 -0.73 -2.52
C ALA A 27 -2.36 -1.66 -3.68
N GLU A 28 -2.43 -1.10 -4.89
CA GLU A 28 -2.75 -1.85 -6.10
C GLU A 28 -1.45 -2.41 -6.73
N ASN A 29 -1.49 -3.68 -7.11
CA ASN A 29 -0.36 -4.34 -7.76
C ASN A 29 -0.37 -4.02 -9.26
N GLY A 30 0.82 -3.82 -9.85
CA GLY A 30 0.98 -3.49 -11.27
C GLY A 30 0.89 -2.00 -11.58
N VAL A 31 1.07 -1.15 -10.57
CA VAL A 31 1.22 0.30 -10.73
C VAL A 31 2.70 0.63 -10.61
N ASP A 32 3.26 1.27 -11.65
CA ASP A 32 4.69 1.65 -11.64
C ASP A 32 4.95 2.95 -10.86
N THR A 33 4.00 3.88 -10.91
CA THR A 33 4.14 5.23 -10.32
C THR A 33 2.81 5.72 -9.75
N VAL A 34 2.86 6.32 -8.56
CA VAL A 34 1.72 6.93 -7.87
C VAL A 34 2.00 8.39 -7.59
N LEU A 35 1.08 9.27 -7.99
CA LEU A 35 1.12 10.69 -7.66
C LEU A 35 0.09 10.99 -6.56
N LEU A 36 0.53 11.55 -5.44
CA LEU A 36 -0.31 11.98 -4.33
C LEU A 36 -0.44 13.50 -4.35
N VAL A 37 -1.64 14.02 -4.57
CA VAL A 37 -1.93 15.46 -4.57
C VAL A 37 -2.42 15.84 -3.17
N GLY A 38 -1.48 16.19 -2.28
CA GLY A 38 -1.70 16.48 -0.86
C GLY A 38 -1.04 15.49 0.11
N ASP A 39 -1.28 15.69 1.40
CA ASP A 39 -0.70 14.92 2.51
C ASP A 39 -1.41 13.59 2.78
N TYR A 40 -0.98 12.52 2.12
CA TYR A 40 -1.51 11.16 2.33
C TYR A 40 -0.41 10.15 2.70
N PRO A 41 0.17 10.23 3.91
CA PRO A 41 1.30 9.39 4.32
C PRO A 41 0.93 7.90 4.42
N ASN A 42 -0.34 7.58 4.72
CA ASN A 42 -0.85 6.21 4.76
C ASN A 42 -0.78 5.54 3.38
N ILE A 43 -1.09 6.27 2.31
CA ILE A 43 -1.05 5.76 0.93
C ILE A 43 0.40 5.64 0.48
N ALA A 44 1.22 6.66 0.76
CA ALA A 44 2.65 6.65 0.45
C ALA A 44 3.35 5.44 1.06
N ALA A 45 3.14 5.18 2.35
CA ALA A 45 3.74 4.04 3.05
C ALA A 45 3.30 2.69 2.44
N ALA A 46 2.03 2.55 2.07
CA ALA A 46 1.52 1.31 1.48
C ALA A 46 2.13 1.00 0.11
N TYR A 47 2.31 2.02 -0.75
CA TYR A 47 2.96 1.85 -2.05
C TYR A 47 4.48 1.68 -1.93
N GLN A 48 5.13 2.41 -1.03
CA GLN A 48 6.56 2.22 -0.74
C GLN A 48 6.85 0.81 -0.20
N ALA A 49 5.96 0.25 0.62
CA ALA A 49 6.11 -1.11 1.17
C ALA A 49 6.09 -2.20 0.08
N ILE A 50 5.43 -1.95 -1.06
CA ILE A 50 5.43 -2.86 -2.22
C ILE A 50 6.46 -2.45 -3.28
N GLY A 51 7.32 -1.46 -2.99
CA GLY A 51 8.40 -1.02 -3.89
C GLY A 51 7.95 -0.15 -5.06
N VAL A 52 6.79 0.50 -4.96
CA VAL A 52 6.26 1.40 -6.00
C VAL A 52 6.74 2.83 -5.75
N GLU A 53 7.09 3.53 -6.82
CA GLU A 53 7.54 4.93 -6.77
C GLU A 53 6.37 5.87 -6.47
N VAL A 54 6.50 6.67 -5.42
CA VAL A 54 5.47 7.61 -4.94
C VAL A 54 5.98 9.04 -5.02
N GLU A 55 5.33 9.85 -5.83
CA GLU A 55 5.57 11.30 -5.93
C GLU A 55 4.49 12.05 -5.15
N ARG A 56 4.90 13.07 -4.38
CA ARG A 56 3.97 13.98 -3.71
C ARG A 56 3.95 15.32 -4.45
N TYR A 57 2.75 15.75 -4.81
CA TYR A 57 2.48 17.04 -5.40
C TYR A 57 1.75 17.91 -4.37
N GLU A 58 2.47 18.85 -3.79
CA GLU A 58 1.92 19.88 -2.92
C GLU A 58 1.90 21.20 -3.70
N PRO A 59 0.71 21.81 -3.94
CA PRO A 59 0.67 23.20 -4.39
C PRO A 59 1.26 24.06 -3.28
N ILE A 60 2.41 24.67 -3.57
CA ILE A 60 3.18 25.57 -2.71
C ILE A 60 2.39 26.86 -2.45
N ASP A 61 1.39 26.78 -1.59
CA ASP A 61 0.80 27.92 -0.89
C ASP A 61 0.94 27.65 0.62
N GLU A 62 2.02 28.22 1.20
CA GLU A 62 2.38 28.30 2.64
C GLU A 62 3.34 27.22 3.23
N PRO A 63 4.18 27.61 4.23
CA PRO A 63 5.54 27.08 4.37
C PRO A 63 5.61 25.74 5.11
N ALA A 64 6.50 24.91 4.58
CA ALA A 64 7.00 23.64 5.08
C ALA A 64 6.96 23.49 6.61
N LYS A 65 6.14 22.56 7.09
CA LYS A 65 6.47 21.81 8.31
C LYS A 65 7.53 20.79 7.92
N PRO A 66 8.64 20.68 8.68
CA PRO A 66 9.80 19.95 8.24
C PRO A 66 9.44 18.48 8.08
N VAL A 67 9.84 17.96 6.92
CA VAL A 67 9.92 16.56 6.57
C VAL A 67 10.67 15.84 7.69
N VAL A 68 9.95 15.07 8.51
CA VAL A 68 10.57 13.98 9.28
C VAL A 68 10.90 12.87 8.28
N GLU A 69 12.01 13.07 7.62
CA GLU A 69 12.85 12.02 7.07
C GLU A 69 13.13 11.05 8.22
N THR A 70 12.32 9.99 8.32
CA THR A 70 12.67 8.82 9.12
C THR A 70 13.23 7.81 8.14
N THR A 71 14.47 8.06 7.71
CA THR A 71 15.32 6.99 7.24
C THR A 71 15.49 5.98 8.37
N GLU A 72 15.28 4.71 8.02
CA GLU A 72 16.18 3.61 8.39
C GLU A 72 15.82 2.74 9.64
N THR A 73 15.42 1.50 9.33
CA THR A 73 16.03 0.22 9.78
C THR A 73 15.27 -0.76 10.69
N THR A 74 15.32 -2.04 10.24
CA THR A 74 15.05 -3.33 10.93
C THR A 74 13.57 -3.70 11.01
N ASP A 75 13.10 -4.87 10.58
CA ASP A 75 13.75 -6.19 10.54
C ASP A 75 12.99 -7.09 9.53
N LYS A 76 13.71 -7.75 8.63
CA LYS A 76 13.21 -9.04 8.12
C LYS A 76 13.36 -10.01 9.29
N PRO A 77 12.27 -10.72 9.64
CA PRO A 77 12.38 -12.15 9.40
C PRO A 77 11.10 -12.77 8.88
N ALA A 78 11.32 -13.90 8.21
CA ALA A 78 10.39 -15.01 8.04
C ALA A 78 9.19 -14.78 7.12
N THR A 79 9.37 -15.20 5.87
CA THR A 79 8.61 -16.31 5.29
C THR A 79 7.60 -16.95 6.27
N ASP A 80 6.33 -16.55 6.21
CA ASP A 80 5.24 -17.45 6.57
C ASP A 80 4.87 -18.22 5.30
N GLU A 81 5.73 -19.20 4.96
CA GLU A 81 5.27 -20.39 4.26
C GLU A 81 4.25 -21.04 5.18
N GLN A 82 2.98 -20.72 5.00
CA GLN A 82 1.91 -21.53 5.56
C GLN A 82 1.71 -22.73 4.62
N PRO A 83 2.11 -23.94 5.02
CA PRO A 83 2.01 -25.10 4.15
C PRO A 83 0.54 -25.51 4.01
N LYS A 84 0.15 -25.74 2.75
CA LYS A 84 -0.99 -26.60 2.38
C LYS A 84 -0.89 -27.93 3.14
N ALA A 85 -1.70 -28.13 4.16
CA ALA A 85 -1.98 -29.45 4.71
C ALA A 85 -3.49 -29.73 4.62
N LYS A 86 -3.89 -30.45 3.57
CA LYS A 86 -5.09 -31.28 3.59
C LYS A 86 -4.82 -32.45 4.54
N PRO A 87 -5.76 -32.83 5.42
CA PRO A 87 -5.92 -34.23 5.76
C PRO A 87 -7.13 -34.79 5.01
N LYS A 88 -6.86 -35.74 4.11
CA LYS A 88 -7.85 -36.67 3.59
C LYS A 88 -8.23 -37.69 4.68
N ALA A 89 -9.47 -38.17 4.57
CA ALA A 89 -10.12 -39.32 5.18
C ALA A 89 -9.25 -40.40 5.87
N GLY A 90 -9.74 -40.98 6.97
CA GLY A 90 -9.13 -42.19 7.54
C GLY A 90 -9.78 -42.73 8.82
N ARG A 91 -10.81 -43.56 8.63
CA ARG A 91 -11.44 -44.53 9.54
C ARG A 91 -10.45 -45.30 10.46
N ALA A 92 -10.82 -45.50 11.74
CA ALA A 92 -10.90 -46.78 12.47
C ALA A 92 -10.38 -46.78 13.93
N LYS A 93 -11.28 -47.20 14.84
CA LYS A 93 -11.13 -48.09 16.01
C LYS A 93 -10.12 -47.71 17.11
N LYS A 94 -10.63 -47.53 18.33
CA LYS A 94 -10.47 -48.47 19.47
C LYS A 94 -11.22 -47.99 20.73
N GLU A 95 -12.02 -48.89 21.29
CA GLU A 95 -12.44 -49.03 22.69
C GLU A 95 -11.31 -48.72 23.69
N PRO A 96 -11.59 -48.35 24.96
CA PRO A 96 -11.69 -49.41 25.99
C PRO A 96 -12.54 -49.13 27.25
N VAL A 97 -12.88 -50.25 27.91
CA VAL A 97 -13.37 -50.53 29.29
C VAL A 97 -14.81 -50.17 29.65
#